data_AF-A0A941MGG2-F1
#
_entry.id   AF-A0A941MGG2-F1
#
_cell.length_a   1.000
_cell.length_b   1.000
_cell.length_c   1.000
_cell.angle_alpha   90.00
_cell.angle_beta   90.00
_cell.angle_gamma   90.00
#
_symmetry.space_group_name_H-M   'P 1'
#
loop_
_entity.id
_entity.type
_entity.pdbx_description
1 polymer ?
#
loop_
_entity_poly.entity_id
_entity_poly.type
_entity_poly.pdbx_seq_one_letter_code
_entity_poly.pdbx_strand_id
1 'polypeptide(L)'
;MWHGDGFKNVVRLIGIAISTALGFYCLYLTTQASTPKESALSAIMLTLMSLLVGWIVTHYYYLQASAAEIERINAVHDKSLRTYALKAAEKVTNLSRELDRLAAYLLAYRDAEEDDNLDIVLCSKEDHISAVIHIVSTLKSVNDTSLSDWQGVIGAELERKKQEQEEEEDRHLQALIRTVEQVQASVKMLEPNSNSVQLLRQEFAAIRAELMAEQAGRLGVSSPRIYPFSARKPVVFSSCPECGNEIRIKVNRKGRIGARGYRCSACNTALVVLSDDSDKPQLIPRKKEDAAVTCPSCDSEQVTLVDNLPGVSSKFACAKCHLTLLVTRTNSGVAVRIIPPVSQPLSDTNVSVTPEFVDAVRMALPAQPWPTGVHKKVAERLGVPSAQVQKAIRTLILAGIFKHQIDGVVVQDGPRSGLHA
;
A
#
# COMPACT_ATOMS: atom_id res chain seq x y z
N MET A 1 -16.32 -46.52 11.26
CA MET A 1 -16.90 -45.25 11.74
C MET A 1 -17.95 -45.50 12.83
N TRP A 2 -17.60 -46.20 13.92
CA TRP A 2 -18.42 -46.44 15.14
C TRP A 2 -17.51 -46.80 16.35
N HIS A 3 -16.25 -46.36 16.34
CA HIS A 3 -15.28 -46.64 17.41
C HIS A 3 -14.75 -45.31 17.94
N GLY A 4 -15.18 -44.92 19.13
CA GLY A 4 -14.65 -43.75 19.81
C GLY A 4 -15.27 -43.62 21.18
N ASP A 5 -16.55 -43.24 21.22
CA ASP A 5 -17.19 -42.83 22.47
C ASP A 5 -18.31 -43.78 22.91
N GLY A 6 -19.06 -44.38 21.98
CA GLY A 6 -20.14 -45.32 22.31
C GLY A 6 -19.67 -46.55 23.08
N PHE A 7 -18.58 -47.19 22.63
CA PHE A 7 -18.02 -48.37 23.30
C PHE A 7 -17.46 -48.05 24.69
N LYS A 8 -16.79 -46.89 24.84
CA LYS A 8 -16.27 -46.44 26.15
C LYS A 8 -17.40 -46.15 27.14
N ASN A 9 -18.51 -45.59 26.67
CA ASN A 9 -19.68 -45.33 27.51
C ASN A 9 -20.38 -46.63 27.94
N VAL A 10 -20.47 -47.63 27.05
CA VAL A 10 -21.01 -48.95 27.38
C VAL A 10 -20.15 -49.68 28.43
N VAL A 11 -18.83 -49.70 28.26
CA VAL A 11 -17.91 -50.32 29.22
C VAL A 11 -17.98 -49.62 30.59
N ARG A 12 -18.11 -48.28 30.62
CA ARG A 12 -18.30 -47.51 31.86
C ARG A 12 -19.62 -47.84 32.55
N LEU A 13 -20.72 -47.92 31.80
CA LEU A 13 -22.04 -48.26 32.36
C LEU A 13 -22.06 -49.69 32.93
N ILE A 14 -21.44 -50.65 32.24
CA ILE A 14 -21.30 -52.02 32.73
C ILE A 14 -20.46 -52.05 34.02
N GLY A 15 -19.34 -51.31 34.07
CA GLY A 15 -18.50 -51.22 35.27
C GLY A 15 -19.23 -50.63 36.48
N ILE A 16 -20.04 -49.57 36.28
CA ILE A 16 -20.85 -48.96 37.35
C ILE A 16 -21.95 -49.93 37.81
N ALA A 17 -22.62 -50.61 36.88
CA ALA A 17 -23.66 -51.59 37.21
C ALA A 17 -23.11 -52.78 38.02
N ILE A 18 -21.91 -53.29 37.66
CA ILE A 18 -21.26 -54.37 38.40
C ILE A 18 -20.82 -53.91 39.78
N SER A 19 -20.21 -52.72 39.91
CA SER A 19 -19.77 -52.18 41.20
C SER A 19 -20.94 -51.90 42.16
N THR A 20 -22.04 -51.36 41.65
CA THR A 20 -23.26 -51.13 42.44
C THR A 20 -23.92 -52.44 42.87
N ALA A 21 -24.05 -53.42 41.97
CA ALA A 21 -24.58 -54.75 42.31
C ALA A 21 -23.72 -55.46 43.37
N LEU A 22 -22.39 -55.37 43.26
CA LEU A 22 -21.46 -55.93 44.23
C LEU A 22 -21.57 -55.23 45.60
N GLY A 23 -21.71 -53.91 45.61
CA GLY A 23 -21.93 -53.13 46.83
C GLY A 23 -23.24 -53.49 47.54
N PHE A 24 -24.35 -53.61 46.80
CA PHE A 24 -25.63 -54.08 47.34
C PHE A 24 -25.55 -55.52 47.85
N TYR A 25 -24.82 -56.39 47.16
CA TYR A 25 -24.59 -57.76 47.61
C TYR A 25 -23.77 -57.82 48.91
N CYS A 26 -22.71 -57.01 49.04
CA CYS A 26 -21.96 -56.89 50.29
C CYS A 26 -22.81 -56.36 51.44
N LEU A 27 -23.67 -55.35 51.22
CA LEU A 27 -24.62 -54.86 52.21
C LEU A 27 -25.64 -55.93 52.60
N TYR A 28 -26.15 -56.69 51.64
CA TYR A 28 -27.07 -57.80 51.91
C TYR A 28 -26.42 -58.88 52.78
N LEU A 29 -25.16 -59.26 52.50
CA LEU A 29 -24.43 -60.23 53.31
C LEU A 29 -24.26 -59.77 54.77
N THR A 30 -24.10 -58.46 55.02
CA THR A 30 -24.01 -57.95 56.42
C THR A 30 -25.30 -58.08 57.22
N THR A 31 -26.45 -58.32 56.57
CA THR A 31 -27.74 -58.54 57.26
C THR A 31 -27.95 -59.99 57.69
N GLN A 32 -27.11 -60.92 57.22
CA GLN A 32 -27.16 -62.33 57.63
C GLN A 32 -26.19 -62.58 58.80
N ALA A 33 -26.43 -63.64 59.58
CA ALA A 33 -25.56 -64.04 60.69
C ALA A 33 -24.21 -64.55 60.14
N SER A 34 -23.30 -63.62 59.83
CA SER A 34 -21.98 -63.91 59.28
C SER A 34 -20.96 -64.21 60.36
N THR A 35 -19.94 -64.98 60.00
CA THR A 35 -18.78 -65.21 60.86
C THR A 35 -17.94 -63.93 60.99
N PRO A 36 -17.17 -63.74 62.08
CA PRO A 36 -16.34 -62.53 62.26
C PRO A 36 -15.31 -62.33 61.13
N LYS A 37 -14.87 -63.40 60.46
CA LYS A 37 -13.96 -63.32 59.31
C LYS A 37 -14.65 -62.77 58.06
N GLU A 38 -15.88 -63.19 57.79
CA GLU A 38 -16.68 -62.70 56.67
C GLU A 38 -17.06 -61.23 56.86
N SER A 39 -17.39 -60.83 58.08
CA SER A 39 -17.68 -59.42 58.42
C SER A 39 -16.45 -58.51 58.26
N ALA A 40 -15.24 -59.00 58.55
CA ALA A 40 -14.01 -58.25 58.33
C ALA A 40 -13.71 -58.07 56.83
N LEU A 41 -13.90 -59.13 56.03
CA LEU A 41 -13.72 -59.08 54.57
C LEU A 41 -14.74 -58.17 53.90
N SER A 42 -16.01 -58.20 54.33
CA SER A 42 -17.04 -57.30 53.81
C SER A 42 -16.73 -55.84 54.11
N ALA A 43 -16.23 -55.53 55.31
CA ALA A 43 -15.81 -54.18 55.67
C ALA A 43 -14.64 -53.69 54.80
N ILE A 44 -13.62 -54.53 54.58
CA ILE A 44 -12.49 -54.19 53.70
C ILE A 44 -12.98 -53.94 52.26
N MET A 45 -13.82 -54.81 51.72
CA MET A 45 -14.39 -54.62 50.38
C MET A 45 -15.21 -53.34 50.26
N LEU A 46 -16.00 -53.00 51.29
CA LEU A 46 -16.78 -51.77 51.30
C LEU A 46 -15.88 -50.52 51.30
N THR A 47 -14.78 -50.53 52.06
CA THR A 47 -13.81 -49.43 52.06
C THR A 47 -13.13 -49.27 50.70
N LEU A 48 -12.74 -50.37 50.05
CA LEU A 48 -12.14 -50.33 48.70
C LEU A 48 -13.14 -49.82 47.66
N MET A 49 -14.41 -50.23 47.74
CA MET A 49 -15.47 -49.72 46.87
C MET A 49 -15.72 -48.23 47.10
N SER A 50 -15.71 -47.76 48.34
CA SER A 50 -15.85 -46.33 48.66
C SER A 50 -14.70 -45.50 48.06
N LEU A 51 -13.47 -46.00 48.10
CA LEU A 51 -12.32 -45.34 47.47
C LEU A 51 -12.44 -45.33 45.94
N LEU A 52 -12.89 -46.44 45.34
CA LEU A 52 -13.12 -46.53 43.90
C LEU A 52 -14.21 -45.56 43.43
N VAL A 53 -15.33 -45.50 44.14
CA VAL A 53 -16.42 -44.55 43.83
C VAL A 53 -15.92 -43.11 43.95
N GLY A 54 -15.20 -42.78 45.03
CA GLY A 54 -14.59 -41.45 45.20
C GLY A 54 -13.65 -41.07 44.05
N TRP A 55 -12.82 -42.02 43.61
CA TRP A 55 -11.91 -41.81 42.47
C TRP A 55 -12.65 -41.63 41.15
N ILE A 56 -13.66 -42.46 40.87
CA ILE A 56 -14.49 -42.36 39.66
C ILE A 56 -15.21 -41.01 39.60
N VAL A 57 -15.81 -40.58 40.71
CA VAL A 57 -16.52 -39.30 40.81
C VAL A 57 -15.54 -38.14 40.58
N THR A 58 -14.39 -38.14 41.27
CA THR A 58 -13.37 -37.09 41.14
C THR A 58 -12.84 -37.01 39.70
N HIS A 59 -12.55 -38.15 39.09
CA HIS A 59 -12.06 -38.22 37.72
C HIS A 59 -13.12 -37.77 36.69
N TYR A 60 -14.40 -38.11 36.92
CA TYR A 60 -15.50 -37.66 36.06
C TYR A 60 -15.65 -36.13 36.10
N TYR A 61 -15.65 -35.53 37.29
CA TYR A 61 -15.70 -34.08 37.44
C TYR A 61 -14.47 -33.39 36.85
N TYR A 62 -13.27 -33.98 37.00
CA TYR A 62 -12.05 -33.46 36.38
C TYR A 62 -12.14 -33.46 34.86
N LEU A 63 -12.60 -34.55 34.24
CA LEU A 63 -12.77 -34.64 32.79
C LEU A 63 -13.79 -33.62 32.28
N GLN A 64 -14.92 -33.46 32.97
CA GLN A 64 -15.95 -32.51 32.59
C GLN A 64 -15.45 -31.07 32.72
N ALA A 65 -14.77 -30.74 33.82
CA ALA A 65 -14.18 -29.43 34.04
C ALA A 65 -13.09 -29.12 33.00
N SER A 66 -12.23 -30.08 32.68
CA SER A 66 -11.18 -29.94 31.67
C SER A 66 -11.76 -29.72 30.27
N ALA A 67 -12.79 -30.48 29.89
CA ALA A 67 -13.45 -30.31 28.59
C ALA A 67 -14.09 -28.92 28.45
N ALA A 68 -14.80 -28.46 29.48
CA ALA A 68 -15.41 -27.13 29.50
C ALA A 68 -14.36 -26.00 29.48
N GLU A 69 -13.22 -26.20 30.14
CA GLU A 69 -12.14 -25.21 30.14
C GLU A 69 -11.41 -25.14 28.79
N ILE A 70 -11.16 -26.28 28.16
CA ILE A 70 -10.61 -26.33 26.79
C ILE A 70 -11.55 -25.61 25.82
N GLU A 71 -12.86 -25.83 25.92
CA GLU A 71 -13.84 -25.15 25.08
C GLU A 71 -13.84 -23.63 25.29
N ARG A 72 -13.75 -23.16 26.55
CA ARG A 72 -13.63 -21.72 26.84
C ARG A 72 -12.35 -21.12 26.27
N ILE A 73 -11.20 -21.78 26.44
CA ILE A 73 -9.92 -21.32 25.92
C ILE A 73 -9.99 -21.21 24.38
N ASN A 74 -10.53 -22.24 23.72
CA ASN A 74 -10.71 -22.23 22.26
C ASN A 74 -11.65 -21.12 21.81
N ALA A 75 -12.78 -20.90 22.49
CA ALA A 75 -13.72 -19.83 22.17
C ALA A 75 -13.10 -18.42 22.33
N VAL A 76 -12.28 -18.22 23.37
CA VAL A 76 -11.52 -16.97 23.56
C VAL A 76 -10.48 -16.81 22.46
N HIS A 77 -9.77 -17.87 22.10
CA HIS A 77 -8.77 -17.85 21.04
C HIS A 77 -9.39 -17.52 19.68
N ASP A 78 -10.51 -18.17 19.31
CA ASP A 78 -11.26 -17.88 18.08
C ASP A 78 -11.75 -16.44 18.01
N LYS A 79 -12.27 -15.91 19.13
CA LYS A 79 -12.69 -14.50 19.21
C LYS A 79 -11.51 -13.56 19.04
N SER A 80 -10.37 -13.90 19.62
CA SER A 80 -9.11 -13.16 19.49
C SER A 80 -8.64 -13.15 18.03
N LEU A 81 -8.55 -14.32 17.39
CA LEU A 81 -8.19 -14.49 15.97
C LEU A 81 -9.10 -13.70 15.04
N ARG A 82 -10.43 -13.73 15.24
CA ARG A 82 -11.37 -12.92 14.45
C ARG A 82 -11.10 -11.42 14.62
N THR A 83 -10.81 -10.98 15.83
CA THR A 83 -10.51 -9.57 16.11
C THR A 83 -9.21 -9.14 15.43
N TYR A 84 -8.18 -9.99 15.46
CA TYR A 84 -6.92 -9.74 14.74
C TYR A 84 -7.09 -9.75 13.23
N ALA A 85 -7.85 -10.70 12.68
CA ALA A 85 -8.16 -10.77 11.26
C ALA A 85 -8.92 -9.51 10.79
N LEU A 86 -9.89 -9.03 11.57
CA LEU A 86 -10.60 -7.79 11.28
C LEU A 86 -9.67 -6.57 11.32
N LYS A 87 -8.83 -6.44 12.35
CA LYS A 87 -7.84 -5.35 12.44
C LYS A 87 -6.85 -5.38 11.30
N ALA A 88 -6.40 -6.57 10.89
CA ALA A 88 -5.48 -6.71 9.77
C ALA A 88 -6.15 -6.37 8.45
N ALA A 89 -7.40 -6.79 8.24
CA ALA A 89 -8.18 -6.39 7.07
C ALA A 89 -8.35 -4.86 7.01
N GLU A 90 -8.71 -4.22 8.13
CA GLU A 90 -8.80 -2.77 8.21
C GLU A 90 -7.45 -2.09 7.89
N LYS A 91 -6.34 -2.60 8.44
CA LYS A 91 -4.99 -2.09 8.15
C LYS A 91 -4.61 -2.26 6.67
N VAL A 92 -4.89 -3.40 6.05
CA VAL A 92 -4.66 -3.63 4.62
C VAL A 92 -5.48 -2.63 3.79
N THR A 93 -6.75 -2.40 4.14
CA THR A 93 -7.55 -1.39 3.45
C THR A 93 -7.00 0.03 3.63
N ASN A 94 -6.41 0.34 4.79
CA ASN A 94 -5.79 1.64 5.03
C ASN A 94 -4.48 1.81 4.24
N LEU A 95 -3.63 0.78 4.21
CA LEU A 95 -2.42 0.74 3.37
C LEU A 95 -2.77 0.89 1.88
N SER A 96 -3.81 0.20 1.40
CA SER A 96 -4.30 0.35 0.02
C SER A 96 -4.72 1.78 -0.28
N ARG A 97 -5.45 2.45 0.62
CA ARG A 97 -5.83 3.87 0.44
C ARG A 97 -4.62 4.80 0.38
N GLU A 98 -3.62 4.58 1.21
CA GLU A 98 -2.38 5.39 1.18
C GLU A 98 -1.55 5.13 -0.08
N LEU A 99 -1.52 3.89 -0.58
CA LEU A 99 -0.92 3.57 -1.88
C LEU A 99 -1.70 4.21 -3.05
N ASP A 100 -3.03 4.21 -3.01
CA ASP A 100 -3.87 4.88 -4.00
C ASP A 100 -3.65 6.40 -3.98
N ARG A 101 -3.50 7.00 -2.79
CA ARG A 101 -3.12 8.42 -2.63
C ARG A 101 -1.77 8.71 -3.24
N LEU A 102 -0.77 7.86 -2.96
CA LEU A 102 0.57 7.97 -3.55
C LEU A 102 0.53 7.82 -5.07
N ALA A 103 -0.25 6.86 -5.59
CA ALA A 103 -0.42 6.66 -7.02
C ALA A 103 -1.10 7.88 -7.69
N ALA A 104 -2.15 8.42 -7.08
CA ALA A 104 -2.82 9.62 -7.56
C ALA A 104 -1.89 10.85 -7.51
N TYR A 105 -1.08 10.99 -6.46
CA TYR A 105 -0.09 12.05 -6.32
C TYR A 105 0.99 11.97 -7.41
N LEU A 106 1.51 10.77 -7.68
CA LEU A 106 2.49 10.54 -8.74
C LEU A 106 1.91 10.75 -10.15
N LEU A 107 0.65 10.37 -10.37
CA LEU A 107 -0.04 10.62 -11.64
C LEU A 107 -0.27 12.12 -11.85
N ALA A 108 -0.72 12.85 -10.84
CA ALA A 108 -0.88 14.31 -10.89
C ALA A 108 0.46 15.02 -11.15
N TYR A 109 1.55 14.54 -10.55
CA TYR A 109 2.89 15.06 -10.82
C TYR A 109 3.38 14.75 -12.23
N ARG A 110 3.09 13.55 -12.78
CA ARG A 110 3.41 13.21 -14.16
C ARG A 110 2.66 14.10 -15.16
N ASP A 111 1.43 14.46 -14.82
CA ASP A 111 0.53 15.21 -15.70
C ASP A 111 0.65 16.74 -15.52
N ALA A 112 1.43 17.23 -14.55
CA ALA A 112 1.77 18.63 -14.38
C ALA A 112 2.74 19.11 -15.49
N GLU A 113 2.43 20.24 -16.13
CA GLU A 113 3.30 20.86 -17.15
C GLU A 113 4.64 21.30 -16.53
N GLU A 114 5.75 20.98 -17.19
CA GLU A 114 7.09 21.42 -16.76
C GLU A 114 7.21 22.94 -16.91
N ASP A 115 7.38 23.64 -15.79
CA ASP A 115 7.65 25.08 -15.75
C ASP A 115 9.03 25.38 -16.39
N ASP A 116 9.17 26.49 -17.12
CA ASP A 116 10.38 26.78 -17.92
C ASP A 116 11.62 27.12 -17.05
N ASN A 117 11.43 27.35 -15.75
CA ASN A 117 12.48 27.77 -14.84
C ASN A 117 13.08 26.59 -14.05
N LEU A 118 14.32 26.22 -14.38
CA LEU A 118 15.01 25.03 -13.88
C LEU A 118 15.09 24.96 -12.35
N ASP A 119 15.31 26.09 -11.67
CA ASP A 119 15.45 26.13 -10.20
C ASP A 119 14.11 25.92 -9.48
N ILE A 120 13.01 26.43 -10.06
CA ILE A 120 11.65 26.22 -9.55
C ILE A 120 11.24 24.75 -9.76
N VAL A 121 11.59 24.18 -10.92
CA VAL A 121 11.39 22.76 -11.19
C VAL A 121 12.18 21.91 -10.21
N LEU A 122 13.46 22.20 -9.96
CA LEU A 122 14.28 21.41 -9.04
C LEU A 122 13.76 21.45 -7.60
N CYS A 123 13.39 22.62 -7.08
CA CYS A 123 12.79 22.75 -5.75
C CYS A 123 11.46 21.97 -5.65
N SER A 124 10.60 22.09 -6.66
CA SER A 124 9.34 21.32 -6.73
C SER A 124 9.60 19.81 -6.76
N LYS A 125 10.62 19.34 -7.51
CA LYS A 125 10.98 17.91 -7.55
C LYS A 125 11.52 17.41 -6.22
N GLU A 126 12.30 18.23 -5.51
CA GLU A 126 12.83 17.88 -4.19
C GLU A 126 11.74 17.82 -3.11
N ASP A 127 10.81 18.76 -3.12
CA ASP A 127 9.62 18.74 -2.25
C ASP A 127 8.74 17.51 -2.52
N HIS A 128 8.58 17.15 -3.79
CA HIS A 128 7.81 15.97 -4.19
C HIS A 128 8.47 14.66 -3.79
N ILE A 129 9.78 14.53 -3.97
CA ILE A 129 10.54 13.36 -3.50
C ILE A 129 10.44 13.26 -1.99
N SER A 130 10.55 14.37 -1.27
CA SER A 130 10.42 14.41 0.19
C SER A 130 9.03 13.99 0.66
N ALA A 131 7.97 14.44 -0.01
CA ALA A 131 6.60 14.01 0.27
C ALA A 131 6.40 12.50 0.03
N VAL A 132 6.93 11.96 -1.07
CA VAL A 132 6.88 10.52 -1.37
C VAL A 132 7.66 9.71 -0.33
N ILE A 133 8.85 10.16 0.07
CA ILE A 133 9.64 9.51 1.13
C ILE A 133 8.86 9.48 2.44
N HIS A 134 8.17 10.57 2.80
CA HIS A 134 7.34 10.62 4.00
C HIS A 134 6.17 9.63 3.95
N ILE A 135 5.45 9.55 2.82
CA ILE A 135 4.34 8.58 2.66
C ILE A 135 4.88 7.15 2.75
N VAL A 136 6.01 6.85 2.10
CA VAL A 136 6.65 5.53 2.16
C VAL A 136 7.13 5.20 3.58
N SER A 137 7.70 6.16 4.30
CA SER A 137 8.11 5.98 5.70
C SER A 137 6.91 5.69 6.61
N THR A 138 5.79 6.38 6.37
CA THR A 138 4.53 6.16 7.09
C THR A 138 3.98 4.75 6.80
N LEU A 139 3.96 4.33 5.53
CA LEU A 139 3.57 2.98 5.12
C LEU A 139 4.46 1.91 5.78
N LYS A 140 5.78 2.16 5.85
CA LYS A 140 6.73 1.27 6.52
C LYS A 140 6.43 1.16 8.01
N SER A 141 6.23 2.27 8.71
CA SER A 141 5.90 2.29 10.15
C SER A 141 4.60 1.53 10.45
N VAL A 142 3.56 1.71 9.63
CA VAL A 142 2.29 0.97 9.76
C VAL A 142 2.50 -0.53 9.55
N ASN A 143 3.35 -0.91 8.60
CA ASN A 143 3.71 -2.31 8.35
C ASN A 143 4.50 -2.90 9.54
N ASP A 144 5.54 -2.23 10.01
CA ASP A 144 6.37 -2.68 11.15
C ASP A 144 5.51 -2.88 12.42
N THR A 145 4.58 -1.96 12.68
CA THR A 145 3.62 -2.08 13.81
C THR A 145 2.68 -3.27 13.61
N SER A 146 2.24 -3.54 12.37
CA SER A 146 1.39 -4.69 12.08
C SER A 146 2.11 -6.03 12.18
N LEU A 147 3.38 -6.09 11.76
CA LEU A 147 4.24 -7.26 11.96
C LEU A 147 4.44 -7.55 13.45
N SER A 148 4.63 -6.50 14.27
CA SER A 148 4.73 -6.63 15.72
C SER A 148 3.44 -7.19 16.34
N ASP A 149 2.26 -6.71 15.91
CA ASP A 149 0.97 -7.24 16.38
C ASP A 149 0.81 -8.73 16.02
N TRP A 150 1.22 -9.12 14.81
CA TRP A 150 1.18 -10.52 14.36
C TRP A 150 2.22 -11.40 15.06
N GLN A 151 3.40 -10.86 15.38
CA GLN A 151 4.37 -11.51 16.26
C GLN A 151 3.82 -11.69 17.68
N GLY A 152 2.91 -10.85 18.17
CA GLY A 152 2.23 -11.12 19.45
C GLY A 152 1.31 -12.35 19.43
N VAL A 153 0.73 -12.65 18.26
CA VAL A 153 -0.31 -13.70 18.09
C VAL A 153 0.28 -15.02 17.60
N ILE A 154 1.29 -14.95 16.74
CA ILE A 154 1.95 -16.10 16.11
C ILE A 154 3.38 -16.25 16.64
N GLY A 155 3.90 -15.30 17.42
CA GLY A 155 5.32 -15.22 17.78
C GLY A 155 5.88 -16.48 18.41
N ALA A 156 5.16 -17.15 19.31
CA ALA A 156 5.68 -18.39 19.89
C ALA A 156 5.87 -19.50 18.84
N GLU A 157 4.99 -19.59 17.83
CA GLU A 157 5.11 -20.55 16.74
C GLU A 157 6.07 -20.10 15.64
N LEU A 158 6.13 -18.80 15.37
CA LEU A 158 7.03 -18.20 14.38
C LEU A 158 8.47 -18.20 14.87
N GLU A 159 8.70 -17.84 16.14
CA GLU A 159 10.00 -17.89 16.81
C GLU A 159 10.47 -19.33 16.93
N ARG A 160 9.56 -20.28 17.25
CA ARG A 160 9.88 -21.71 17.20
C ARG A 160 10.29 -22.15 15.78
N LYS A 161 9.53 -21.77 14.75
CA LYS A 161 9.91 -22.08 13.35
C LYS A 161 11.20 -21.41 12.91
N LYS A 162 11.44 -20.19 13.37
CA LYS A 162 12.65 -19.44 13.05
C LYS A 162 13.86 -20.05 13.74
N GLN A 163 13.72 -20.46 15.00
CA GLN A 163 14.73 -21.25 15.72
C GLN A 163 14.98 -22.59 15.03
N GLU A 164 13.92 -23.32 14.63
CA GLU A 164 14.05 -24.57 13.87
C GLU A 164 14.78 -24.35 12.53
N GLN A 165 14.49 -23.25 11.82
CA GLN A 165 15.17 -22.87 10.59
C GLN A 165 16.63 -22.46 10.84
N GLU A 166 16.90 -21.63 11.85
CA GLU A 166 18.27 -21.23 12.23
C GLU A 166 19.10 -22.45 12.65
N GLU A 167 18.50 -23.40 13.38
CA GLU A 167 19.14 -24.68 13.74
C GLU A 167 19.36 -25.60 12.54
N GLU A 168 18.45 -25.61 11.56
CA GLU A 168 18.62 -26.36 10.31
C GLU A 168 19.71 -25.74 9.42
N GLU A 169 19.71 -24.42 9.29
CA GLU A 169 20.74 -23.66 8.60
C GLU A 169 22.11 -23.80 9.27
N ASP A 170 22.20 -23.76 10.60
CA ASP A 170 23.45 -23.98 11.33
C ASP A 170 23.96 -25.42 11.14
N ARG A 171 23.06 -26.42 11.13
CA ARG A 171 23.42 -27.80 10.80
C ARG A 171 23.92 -27.93 9.36
N HIS A 172 23.28 -27.24 8.41
CA HIS A 172 23.69 -27.22 7.01
C HIS A 172 25.06 -26.56 6.84
N LEU A 173 25.28 -25.40 7.45
CA LEU A 173 26.56 -24.69 7.43
C LEU A 173 27.67 -25.53 8.05
N GLN A 174 27.42 -26.18 9.19
CA GLN A 174 28.40 -27.09 9.79
C GLN A 174 28.71 -28.28 8.89
N ALA A 175 27.73 -28.81 8.15
CA ALA A 175 27.96 -29.86 7.16
C ALA A 175 28.84 -29.36 5.99
N LEU A 176 28.56 -28.16 5.46
CA LEU A 176 29.36 -27.53 4.41
C LEU A 176 30.80 -27.25 4.85
N ILE A 177 31.01 -26.79 6.08
CA ILE A 177 32.36 -26.58 6.62
C ILE A 177 33.13 -27.91 6.69
N ARG A 178 32.49 -28.98 7.17
CA ARG A 178 33.10 -30.32 7.22
C ARG A 178 33.45 -30.86 5.84
N THR A 179 32.58 -30.66 4.83
CA THR A 179 32.88 -31.09 3.46
C THR A 179 34.05 -30.31 2.86
N VAL A 180 34.13 -29.00 3.11
CA VAL A 180 35.28 -28.16 2.72
C VAL A 180 36.57 -28.67 3.35
N GLU A 181 36.58 -28.96 4.65
CA GLU A 181 37.74 -29.49 5.36
C GLU A 181 38.17 -30.87 4.83
N GLN A 182 37.21 -31.75 4.54
CA GLN A 182 37.48 -33.08 3.98
C GLN A 182 38.04 -33.00 2.56
N VAL A 183 37.50 -32.13 1.71
CA VAL A 183 38.00 -31.89 0.35
C VAL A 183 39.41 -31.27 0.41
N GLN A 184 39.64 -30.31 1.31
CA GLN A 184 40.95 -29.68 1.48
C GLN A 184 42.01 -30.67 1.99
N ALA A 185 41.65 -31.58 2.90
CA ALA A 185 42.52 -32.67 3.34
C ALA A 185 42.84 -33.64 2.19
N SER A 186 41.84 -33.97 1.37
CA SER A 186 41.99 -34.85 0.20
C SER A 186 42.90 -34.23 -0.87
N VAL A 187 42.77 -32.93 -1.12
CA VAL A 187 43.63 -32.19 -2.07
C VAL A 187 45.07 -32.13 -1.60
N LYS A 188 45.34 -32.04 -0.29
CA LYS A 188 46.72 -32.08 0.26
C LYS A 188 47.40 -33.43 0.08
N MET A 189 46.64 -34.52 -0.08
CA MET A 189 47.14 -35.88 -0.27
C MET A 189 47.37 -36.26 -1.74
N LEU A 190 46.97 -35.40 -2.69
CA LEU A 190 47.02 -35.67 -4.13
C LEU A 190 48.12 -34.88 -4.82
N GLU A 191 48.75 -35.47 -5.84
CA GLU A 191 49.78 -34.80 -6.64
C GLU A 191 49.20 -33.63 -7.47
N PRO A 192 49.92 -32.48 -7.54
CA PRO A 192 49.38 -31.19 -7.97
C PRO A 192 48.92 -31.09 -9.43
N ASN A 193 49.23 -32.07 -10.30
CA ASN A 193 48.95 -32.05 -11.74
C ASN A 193 48.00 -33.18 -12.22
N SER A 194 47.28 -33.84 -11.33
CA SER A 194 46.31 -34.87 -11.71
C SER A 194 44.95 -34.27 -12.12
N ASN A 195 44.28 -34.85 -13.12
CA ASN A 195 42.93 -34.44 -13.55
C ASN A 195 41.91 -34.47 -12.39
N SER A 196 42.13 -35.31 -11.38
CA SER A 196 41.35 -35.36 -10.14
C SER A 196 41.48 -34.07 -9.31
N VAL A 197 42.64 -33.42 -9.28
CA VAL A 197 42.84 -32.14 -8.58
C VAL A 197 42.11 -30.99 -9.26
N GLN A 198 41.97 -31.01 -10.59
CA GLN A 198 41.14 -30.01 -11.30
C GLN A 198 39.65 -30.16 -10.98
N LEU A 199 39.13 -31.40 -10.96
CA LEU A 199 37.74 -31.67 -10.59
C LEU A 199 37.46 -31.25 -9.14
N LEU A 200 38.34 -31.60 -8.21
CA LEU A 200 38.23 -31.20 -6.80
C LEU A 200 38.32 -29.68 -6.60
N ARG A 201 39.11 -28.96 -7.40
CA ARG A 201 39.14 -27.49 -7.37
C ARG A 201 37.85 -26.87 -7.88
N GLN A 202 37.19 -27.47 -8.86
CA GLN A 202 35.90 -27.02 -9.37
C GLN A 202 34.78 -27.27 -8.35
N GLU A 203 34.77 -28.43 -7.70
CA GLU A 203 33.87 -28.73 -6.59
C GLU A 203 34.09 -27.78 -5.40
N PHE A 204 35.36 -27.50 -5.06
CA PHE A 204 35.70 -26.53 -4.01
C PHE A 204 35.22 -25.11 -4.34
N ALA A 205 35.30 -24.68 -5.61
CA ALA A 205 34.79 -23.39 -6.05
C ALA A 205 33.26 -23.31 -5.97
N ALA A 206 32.56 -24.39 -6.28
CA ALA A 206 31.10 -24.47 -6.16
C ALA A 206 30.66 -24.40 -4.69
N ILE A 207 31.26 -25.20 -3.81
CA ILE A 207 30.96 -25.21 -2.37
C ILE A 207 31.26 -23.83 -1.73
N ARG A 208 32.35 -23.18 -2.16
CA ARG A 208 32.69 -21.82 -1.67
C ARG A 208 31.70 -20.76 -2.16
N ALA A 209 31.15 -20.90 -3.36
CA ALA A 209 30.12 -19.99 -3.87
C ALA A 209 28.80 -20.14 -3.12
N GLU A 210 28.41 -21.37 -2.76
CA GLU A 210 27.24 -21.64 -1.91
C GLU A 210 27.41 -21.07 -0.50
N LEU A 211 28.58 -21.26 0.12
CA LEU A 211 28.88 -20.71 1.46
C LEU A 211 28.84 -19.17 1.49
N MET A 212 29.30 -18.52 0.42
CA MET A 212 29.23 -17.06 0.28
C MET A 212 27.80 -16.56 0.05
N ALA A 213 26.97 -17.33 -0.67
CA ALA A 213 25.57 -16.99 -0.90
C ALA A 213 24.74 -17.08 0.40
N GLU A 214 24.96 -18.10 1.23
CA GLU A 214 24.30 -18.22 2.55
C GLU A 214 24.76 -17.12 3.53
N GLN A 215 26.05 -16.79 3.58
CA GLN A 215 26.55 -15.68 4.41
C GLN A 215 25.98 -14.32 3.99
N ALA A 216 25.81 -14.08 2.68
CA ALA A 216 25.18 -12.86 2.18
C ALA A 216 23.70 -12.75 2.61
N GLY A 217 22.99 -13.88 2.64
CA GLY A 217 21.63 -13.96 3.18
C GLY A 217 21.54 -13.56 4.66
N ARG A 218 22.47 -14.02 5.50
CA ARG A 218 22.52 -13.72 6.95
C ARG A 218 22.74 -12.24 7.28
N LEU A 219 23.48 -11.50 6.45
CA LEU A 219 23.77 -10.09 6.69
C LEU A 219 22.67 -9.15 6.18
N GLY A 220 21.56 -9.67 5.65
CA GLY A 220 20.49 -8.85 5.07
C GLY A 220 20.93 -8.04 3.85
N VAL A 221 22.12 -8.31 3.32
CA VAL A 221 22.64 -7.69 2.10
C VAL A 221 21.97 -8.43 0.94
N SER A 222 20.83 -7.87 0.51
CA SER A 222 20.18 -8.31 -0.71
C SER A 222 21.20 -8.28 -1.84
N SER A 223 21.51 -9.44 -2.43
CA SER A 223 22.17 -9.46 -3.74
C SER A 223 21.37 -8.52 -4.64
N PRO A 224 21.99 -7.47 -5.21
CA PRO A 224 21.26 -6.48 -5.96
C PRO A 224 20.54 -7.21 -7.09
N ARG A 225 19.20 -7.28 -6.99
CA ARG A 225 18.38 -7.69 -8.13
C ARG A 225 18.63 -6.65 -9.21
N ILE A 226 19.48 -7.04 -10.16
CA ILE A 226 19.66 -6.35 -11.41
C ILE A 226 18.29 -6.44 -12.09
N TYR A 227 17.47 -5.40 -11.93
CA TYR A 227 16.33 -5.21 -12.81
C TYR A 227 16.89 -5.20 -14.23
N PRO A 228 16.37 -6.01 -15.16
CA PRO A 228 16.82 -5.96 -16.54
C PRO A 228 16.63 -4.52 -17.00
N PHE A 229 17.76 -3.88 -17.30
CA PHE A 229 17.83 -2.49 -17.74
C PHE A 229 16.81 -2.34 -18.87
N SER A 230 15.72 -1.59 -18.64
CA SER A 230 14.73 -1.33 -19.68
C SER A 230 15.49 -0.89 -20.92
N ALA A 231 15.38 -1.66 -22.01
CA ALA A 231 16.08 -1.40 -23.25
C ALA A 231 15.98 0.09 -23.59
N ARG A 232 17.14 0.75 -23.70
CA ARG A 232 17.22 2.19 -23.96
C ARG A 232 16.41 2.47 -25.22
N LYS A 233 15.56 3.51 -25.19
CA LYS A 233 14.77 3.93 -26.37
C LYS A 233 15.74 4.12 -27.55
N PRO A 234 15.43 3.62 -28.76
CA PRO A 234 16.31 3.81 -29.89
C PRO A 234 16.48 5.31 -30.17
N VAL A 235 17.63 5.66 -30.73
CA VAL A 235 18.03 7.04 -31.02
C VAL A 235 18.41 7.11 -32.49
N VAL A 236 17.85 8.10 -33.19
CA VAL A 236 18.18 8.40 -34.58
C VAL A 236 18.90 9.75 -34.62
N PHE A 237 19.93 9.85 -35.44
CA PHE A 237 20.67 11.09 -35.66
C PHE A 237 20.25 11.73 -36.98
N SER A 238 20.05 13.03 -36.97
CA SER A 238 19.74 13.81 -38.18
C SER A 238 20.46 15.14 -38.14
N SER A 239 20.93 15.62 -39.30
CA SER A 239 21.69 16.86 -39.41
C SER A 239 20.77 18.08 -39.47
N CYS A 240 21.15 19.15 -38.78
CA CYS A 240 20.45 20.42 -38.87
C CYS A 240 20.54 20.99 -40.31
N PRO A 241 19.41 21.41 -40.93
CA PRO A 241 19.43 21.96 -42.28
C PRO A 241 20.14 23.31 -42.40
N GLU A 242 20.27 24.06 -41.30
CA GLU A 242 20.90 25.40 -41.30
C GLU A 242 22.41 25.33 -41.02
N CYS A 243 22.84 24.51 -40.06
CA CYS A 243 24.22 24.51 -39.57
C CYS A 243 24.93 23.15 -39.70
N GLY A 244 24.26 22.12 -40.21
CA GLY A 244 24.82 20.77 -40.38
C GLY A 244 25.06 19.97 -39.10
N ASN A 245 24.83 20.54 -37.91
CA ASN A 245 25.13 19.87 -36.65
C ASN A 245 24.21 18.66 -36.41
N GLU A 246 24.76 17.60 -35.79
CA GLU A 246 24.05 16.35 -35.57
C GLU A 246 23.09 16.46 -34.37
N ILE A 247 21.81 16.20 -34.61
CA ILE A 247 20.74 16.29 -33.61
C ILE A 247 20.31 14.89 -33.22
N ARG A 248 20.29 14.66 -31.90
CA ARG A 248 19.90 13.39 -31.30
C ARG A 248 18.38 13.34 -31.10
N ILE A 249 17.68 12.52 -31.89
CA ILE A 249 16.21 12.38 -31.85
C ILE A 249 15.85 11.05 -31.18
N LYS A 250 15.06 11.11 -30.10
CA LYS A 250 14.56 9.92 -29.39
C LYS A 250 13.33 9.37 -30.10
N VAL A 251 13.33 8.07 -30.44
CA VAL A 251 12.17 7.41 -31.06
C VAL A 251 11.37 6.59 -30.05
N ASN A 252 10.11 6.31 -30.35
CA ASN A 252 9.30 5.44 -29.53
C ASN A 252 9.75 3.96 -29.66
N ARG A 253 9.32 3.09 -28.74
CA ARG A 253 9.65 1.65 -28.76
C ARG A 253 9.26 0.93 -30.07
N LYS A 254 8.34 1.51 -30.84
CA LYS A 254 7.88 1.01 -32.16
C LYS A 254 8.59 1.67 -33.35
N GLY A 255 9.71 2.38 -33.14
CA GLY A 255 10.47 3.06 -34.21
C GLY A 255 9.85 4.36 -34.74
N ARG A 256 8.56 4.62 -34.48
CA ARG A 256 7.87 5.83 -34.96
C ARG A 256 8.32 7.09 -34.24
N ILE A 257 8.48 8.16 -35.02
CA ILE A 257 8.79 9.51 -34.56
C ILE A 257 7.47 10.29 -34.53
N GLY A 258 7.17 10.96 -33.42
CA GLY A 258 6.02 11.88 -33.36
C GLY A 258 6.46 13.27 -33.80
N ALA A 259 5.54 14.03 -34.41
CA ALA A 259 5.81 15.42 -34.74
C ALA A 259 6.13 16.22 -33.46
N ARG A 260 7.32 16.82 -33.39
CA ARG A 260 7.82 17.54 -32.21
C ARG A 260 8.70 18.71 -32.62
N GLY A 261 8.65 19.76 -31.82
CA GLY A 261 9.60 20.87 -31.90
C GLY A 261 10.95 20.47 -31.29
N TYR A 262 12.03 20.79 -31.99
CA TYR A 262 13.40 20.68 -31.51
C TYR A 262 14.10 22.03 -31.66
N ARG A 263 15.17 22.25 -30.89
CA ARG A 263 16.03 23.42 -31.00
C ARG A 263 17.45 22.93 -31.21
N CYS A 264 18.12 23.43 -32.25
CA CYS A 264 19.50 23.05 -32.51
C CYS A 264 20.42 23.63 -31.42
N SER A 265 21.33 22.83 -30.87
CA SER A 265 22.29 23.28 -29.86
C SER A 265 23.39 24.20 -30.40
N ALA A 266 23.68 24.15 -31.71
CA ALA A 266 24.75 24.94 -32.32
C ALA A 266 24.26 26.31 -32.82
N CYS A 267 23.14 26.35 -33.55
CA CYS A 267 22.62 27.58 -34.16
C CYS A 267 21.36 28.14 -33.49
N ASN A 268 20.83 27.48 -32.46
CA ASN A 268 19.60 27.86 -31.75
C ASN A 268 18.33 27.92 -32.62
N THR A 269 18.38 27.47 -33.88
CA THR A 269 17.21 27.45 -34.78
C THR A 269 16.16 26.46 -34.27
N ALA A 270 14.90 26.91 -34.23
CA ALA A 270 13.75 26.05 -33.94
C ALA A 270 13.43 25.21 -35.18
N LEU A 271 13.34 23.89 -34.99
CA LEU A 271 13.09 22.89 -36.02
C LEU A 271 11.83 22.10 -35.68
N VAL A 272 11.14 21.62 -36.69
CA VAL A 272 10.02 20.68 -36.59
C VAL A 272 10.48 19.36 -37.18
N VAL A 273 10.32 18.28 -36.42
CA VAL A 273 10.51 16.93 -36.94
C VAL A 273 9.17 16.45 -37.50
N LEU A 274 9.12 16.17 -38.79
CA LEU A 274 8.00 15.48 -39.42
C LEU A 274 8.39 14.01 -39.60
N SER A 275 7.49 13.11 -39.20
CA SER A 275 7.64 11.70 -39.52
C SER A 275 6.98 11.45 -40.86
N ASP A 276 7.78 11.25 -41.89
CA ASP A 276 7.30 10.54 -43.07
C ASP A 276 7.32 9.04 -42.79
N ASP A 277 6.56 8.27 -43.58
CA ASP A 277 6.61 6.80 -43.57
C ASP A 277 8.00 6.25 -43.93
N SER A 278 8.92 7.10 -44.41
CA SER A 278 10.33 6.78 -44.55
C SER A 278 11.04 6.85 -43.19
N ASP A 279 11.82 5.83 -42.86
CA ASP A 279 12.57 5.63 -41.59
C ASP A 279 13.56 6.76 -41.20
N LYS A 280 13.61 7.88 -41.95
CA LYS A 280 14.48 9.03 -41.70
C LYS A 280 13.64 10.26 -41.32
N PRO A 281 13.85 10.85 -40.13
CA PRO A 281 13.17 12.09 -39.74
C PRO A 281 13.58 13.25 -40.62
N GLN A 282 12.60 13.95 -41.20
CA GLN A 282 12.84 15.22 -41.88
C GLN A 282 12.77 16.37 -40.86
N LEU A 283 13.80 17.22 -40.88
CA LEU A 283 13.90 18.42 -40.05
C LEU A 283 13.61 19.65 -40.92
N ILE A 284 12.53 20.37 -40.61
CA ILE A 284 12.14 21.61 -41.31
C ILE A 284 12.25 22.79 -40.32
N PRO A 285 12.74 23.98 -40.73
CA PRO A 285 12.73 25.14 -39.84
C PRO A 285 11.31 25.55 -39.44
N ARG A 286 11.11 25.85 -38.16
CA ARG A 286 9.83 26.27 -37.61
C ARG A 286 9.50 27.69 -38.08
N LYS A 287 8.45 27.83 -38.88
CA LYS A 287 8.00 29.13 -39.43
C LYS A 287 6.47 29.19 -39.41
N LYS A 288 5.93 30.40 -39.33
CA LYS A 288 4.50 30.64 -39.52
C LYS A 288 4.23 30.66 -41.02
N GLU A 289 3.30 29.84 -41.46
CA GLU A 289 2.89 29.73 -42.86
C GLU A 289 1.43 30.15 -43.01
N ASP A 290 1.10 30.67 -44.18
CA ASP A 290 -0.25 31.03 -44.54
C ASP A 290 -1.09 29.76 -44.75
N ALA A 291 -2.15 29.64 -43.97
CA ALA A 291 -3.12 28.56 -44.09
C ALA A 291 -4.48 29.13 -44.49
N ALA A 292 -5.07 28.55 -45.55
CA ALA A 292 -6.47 28.80 -45.90
C ALA A 292 -7.37 28.10 -44.87
N VAL A 293 -8.27 28.88 -44.26
CA VAL A 293 -9.15 28.44 -43.17
C VAL A 293 -10.58 28.84 -43.51
N THR A 294 -11.48 27.86 -43.49
CA THR A 294 -12.92 28.08 -43.66
C THR A 294 -13.59 28.20 -42.29
N CYS A 295 -14.36 29.27 -42.06
CA CYS A 295 -15.10 29.44 -40.82
C CYS A 295 -16.28 28.46 -40.75
N PRO A 296 -16.39 27.59 -39.72
CA PRO A 296 -17.48 26.63 -39.60
C PRO A 296 -18.87 27.24 -39.30
N SER A 297 -18.94 28.55 -39.02
CA SER A 297 -20.21 29.23 -38.72
C SER A 297 -20.76 30.05 -39.89
N CYS A 298 -19.93 30.52 -40.82
CA CYS A 298 -20.35 31.44 -41.88
C CYS A 298 -19.71 31.17 -43.25
N ASP A 299 -18.97 30.06 -43.37
CA ASP A 299 -18.31 29.54 -44.57
C ASP A 299 -17.43 30.53 -45.33
N SER A 300 -16.95 31.59 -44.67
CA SER A 300 -16.00 32.51 -45.28
C SER A 300 -14.59 31.90 -45.25
N GLU A 301 -13.94 31.88 -46.41
CA GLU A 301 -12.51 31.54 -46.53
C GLU A 301 -11.65 32.74 -46.10
N GLN A 302 -10.70 32.48 -45.22
CA GLN A 302 -9.76 33.48 -44.70
C GLN A 302 -8.36 32.86 -44.63
N VAL A 303 -7.35 33.68 -44.88
CA VAL A 303 -5.95 33.26 -44.75
C VAL A 303 -5.45 33.73 -43.38
N THR A 304 -4.90 32.80 -42.59
CA THR A 304 -4.30 33.11 -41.29
C THR A 304 -2.93 32.47 -41.16
N LEU A 305 -2.06 33.11 -40.40
CA LEU A 305 -0.72 32.62 -40.08
C LEU A 305 -0.81 31.53 -39.01
N VAL A 306 -0.45 30.30 -39.37
CA VAL A 306 -0.42 29.14 -38.47
C VAL A 306 1.00 28.59 -38.40
N ASP A 307 1.44 28.21 -37.22
CA ASP A 307 2.73 27.55 -37.01
C ASP A 307 2.77 26.21 -37.76
N ASN A 308 3.90 25.86 -38.37
CA ASN A 308 4.06 24.59 -39.07
C ASN A 308 4.21 23.36 -38.15
N LEU A 309 4.28 23.55 -36.83
CA LEU A 309 4.28 22.46 -35.85
C LEU A 309 2.86 21.88 -35.62
N PRO A 310 2.64 20.57 -35.88
CA PRO A 310 1.37 19.92 -35.58
C PRO A 310 1.02 19.98 -34.08
N GLY A 311 -0.25 20.26 -33.78
CA GLY A 311 -0.78 20.39 -32.42
C GLY A 311 -0.73 21.82 -31.85
N VAL A 312 0.06 22.73 -32.43
CA VAL A 312 0.02 24.15 -32.06
C VAL A 312 -1.28 24.76 -32.59
N SER A 313 -1.90 25.58 -31.76
CA SER A 313 -3.15 26.25 -32.09
C SER A 313 -3.02 27.77 -32.01
N SER A 314 -3.64 28.46 -32.96
CA SER A 314 -3.71 29.92 -33.04
C SER A 314 -5.15 30.36 -32.90
N LYS A 315 -5.39 31.42 -32.12
CA LYS A 315 -6.71 32.07 -32.02
C LYS A 315 -6.84 33.12 -33.11
N PHE A 316 -7.95 33.11 -33.82
CA PHE A 316 -8.23 34.03 -34.92
C PHE A 316 -9.70 34.44 -34.92
N ALA A 317 -9.99 35.73 -35.09
CA ALA A 317 -11.36 36.23 -35.16
C ALA A 317 -11.82 36.27 -36.61
N CYS A 318 -12.95 35.63 -36.91
CA CYS A 318 -13.50 35.65 -38.26
C CYS A 318 -13.92 37.08 -38.66
N ALA A 319 -13.46 37.56 -39.81
CA ALA A 319 -13.81 38.91 -40.30
C ALA A 319 -15.31 39.12 -40.58
N LYS A 320 -16.09 38.04 -40.80
CA LYS A 320 -17.51 38.11 -41.17
C LYS A 320 -18.46 37.93 -39.99
N CYS A 321 -18.22 36.95 -39.12
CA CYS A 321 -19.10 36.65 -37.98
C CYS A 321 -18.51 37.04 -36.62
N HIS A 322 -17.27 37.56 -36.58
CA HIS A 322 -16.54 37.98 -35.37
C HIS A 322 -16.37 36.89 -34.29
N LEU A 323 -16.70 35.64 -34.58
CA LEU A 323 -16.46 34.52 -33.67
C LEU A 323 -14.96 34.24 -33.57
N THR A 324 -14.51 33.94 -32.34
CA THR A 324 -13.13 33.52 -32.09
C THR A 324 -12.99 32.04 -32.45
N LEU A 325 -12.21 31.76 -33.47
CA LEU A 325 -11.86 30.43 -33.95
C LEU A 325 -10.51 30.02 -33.37
N LEU A 326 -10.39 28.75 -33.01
CA LEU A 326 -9.14 28.07 -32.72
C LEU A 326 -8.75 27.26 -33.95
N VAL A 327 -7.62 27.63 -34.53
CA VAL A 327 -7.06 26.98 -35.72
C VAL A 327 -5.88 26.13 -35.26
N THR A 328 -5.99 24.81 -35.40
CA THR A 328 -4.96 23.85 -35.00
C THR A 328 -4.40 23.13 -36.22
N ARG A 329 -3.07 23.10 -36.36
CA ARG A 329 -2.43 22.34 -37.45
C ARG A 329 -2.40 20.86 -37.10
N THR A 330 -2.88 20.00 -37.99
CA THR A 330 -2.80 18.55 -37.88
C THR A 330 -1.77 18.02 -38.89
N ASN A 331 -1.41 16.73 -38.79
CA ASN A 331 -0.48 16.11 -39.75
C ASN A 331 -1.03 16.08 -41.19
N SER A 332 -2.35 16.22 -41.38
CA SER A 332 -3.03 16.10 -42.67
C SER A 332 -3.66 17.42 -43.15
N GLY A 333 -3.48 18.53 -42.44
CA GLY A 333 -4.09 19.81 -42.79
C GLY A 333 -4.33 20.73 -41.59
N VAL A 334 -5.43 21.48 -41.64
CA VAL A 334 -5.79 22.48 -40.63
C VAL A 334 -7.19 22.20 -40.11
N ALA A 335 -7.32 22.07 -38.79
CA ALA A 335 -8.59 21.87 -38.10
C ALA A 335 -9.05 23.18 -37.42
N VAL A 336 -10.34 23.48 -37.51
CA VAL A 336 -10.93 24.72 -37.00
C VAL A 336 -12.00 24.39 -35.97
N ARG A 337 -11.97 25.03 -34.80
CA ARG A 337 -12.99 24.90 -33.76
C ARG A 337 -13.44 26.27 -33.27
N ILE A 338 -14.72 26.43 -32.96
CA ILE A 338 -15.24 27.67 -32.38
C ILE A 338 -14.96 27.65 -30.87
N ILE A 339 -14.38 28.72 -30.32
CA ILE A 339 -14.29 28.92 -28.88
C ILE A 339 -15.57 29.63 -28.44
N PRO A 340 -16.43 28.99 -27.62
CA PRO A 340 -17.59 29.70 -27.09
C PRO A 340 -17.11 30.85 -26.21
N PRO A 341 -17.76 32.03 -26.25
CA PRO A 341 -17.45 33.11 -25.33
C PRO A 341 -17.64 32.59 -23.91
N VAL A 342 -16.57 32.59 -23.12
CA VAL A 342 -16.63 32.21 -21.72
C VAL A 342 -17.57 33.20 -21.03
N SER A 343 -18.76 32.75 -20.66
CA SER A 343 -19.64 33.50 -19.76
C SER A 343 -18.88 33.70 -18.45
N GLN A 344 -18.37 34.92 -18.24
CA GLN A 344 -17.68 35.28 -17.01
C GLN A 344 -18.62 35.00 -15.82
N PRO A 345 -18.19 34.28 -14.78
CA PRO A 345 -18.96 34.20 -13.54
C PRO A 345 -18.99 35.60 -12.90
N LEU A 346 -20.20 36.14 -12.74
CA LEU A 346 -20.48 37.33 -11.94
C LEU A 346 -19.94 37.11 -10.52
N SER A 347 -18.79 37.69 -10.19
CA SER A 347 -18.18 37.58 -8.86
C SER A 347 -17.38 38.84 -8.52
N ASP A 348 -18.02 40.00 -8.66
CA ASP A 348 -17.51 41.31 -8.20
C ASP A 348 -18.24 41.77 -6.92
N THR A 349 -18.30 40.90 -5.91
CA THR A 349 -18.55 41.31 -4.52
C THR A 349 -17.44 40.76 -3.64
N ASN A 350 -16.25 41.32 -3.80
CA ASN A 350 -15.19 41.25 -2.80
C ASN A 350 -15.57 42.16 -1.61
N VAL A 351 -16.58 41.74 -0.83
CA VAL A 351 -16.82 42.30 0.50
C VAL A 351 -15.70 41.77 1.41
N SER A 352 -14.83 42.67 1.86
CA SER A 352 -13.76 42.36 2.80
C SER A 352 -14.36 41.94 4.15
N VAL A 353 -13.74 40.96 4.81
CA VAL A 353 -14.19 40.45 6.11
C VAL A 353 -13.87 41.50 7.18
N THR A 354 -14.81 42.42 7.42
CA THR A 354 -14.73 43.42 8.49
C THR A 354 -15.01 42.79 9.86
N PRO A 355 -14.49 43.33 10.97
CA PRO A 355 -14.75 42.80 12.31
C PRO A 355 -16.25 42.82 12.66
N GLU A 356 -16.99 43.83 12.19
CA GLU A 356 -18.45 43.93 12.34
C GLU A 356 -19.19 42.74 11.68
N PHE A 357 -18.72 42.30 10.51
CA PHE A 357 -19.26 41.13 9.83
C PHE A 357 -18.97 39.83 10.59
N VAL A 358 -17.78 39.71 11.18
CA VAL A 358 -17.41 38.55 12.01
C VAL A 358 -18.33 38.45 13.23
N ASP A 359 -18.67 39.58 13.85
CA ASP A 359 -19.64 39.63 14.95
C ASP A 359 -21.07 39.31 14.51
N ALA A 360 -21.51 39.79 13.34
CA ALA A 360 -22.81 39.43 12.78
C ALA A 360 -22.92 37.91 12.52
N VAL A 361 -21.86 37.30 11.98
CA VAL A 361 -21.77 35.84 11.79
C VAL A 361 -21.78 35.12 13.14
N ARG A 362 -21.08 35.63 14.16
CA ARG A 362 -21.07 35.07 15.52
C ARG A 362 -22.47 35.02 16.14
N MET A 363 -23.26 36.09 16.01
CA MET A 363 -24.64 36.15 16.53
C MET A 363 -25.61 35.26 15.74
N ALA A 364 -25.33 35.02 14.46
CA ALA A 364 -26.19 34.19 13.60
C ALA A 364 -25.95 32.68 13.74
N LEU A 365 -24.83 32.26 14.35
CA LEU A 365 -24.48 30.85 14.52
C LEU A 365 -25.23 30.21 15.71
N PRO A 366 -25.72 28.96 15.57
CA PRO A 366 -26.27 28.21 16.70
C PRO A 366 -25.16 27.77 17.67
N ALA A 367 -25.52 27.28 18.86
CA ALA A 367 -24.56 26.70 19.79
C ALA A 367 -23.84 25.49 19.15
N GLN A 368 -22.53 25.35 19.40
CA GLN A 368 -21.76 24.18 18.94
C GLN A 368 -22.19 22.91 19.70
N PRO A 369 -22.20 21.72 19.06
CA PRO A 369 -21.74 21.41 17.69
C PRO A 369 -22.73 21.77 16.57
N TRP A 370 -22.21 22.25 15.44
CA TRP A 370 -23.02 22.59 14.26
C TRP A 370 -23.24 21.41 13.31
N PRO A 371 -24.43 21.25 12.70
CA PRO A 371 -24.62 20.27 11.63
C PRO A 371 -23.83 20.66 10.37
N THR A 372 -23.56 19.68 9.49
CA THR A 372 -22.91 19.92 8.20
C THR A 372 -23.70 20.95 7.38
N GLY A 373 -23.00 21.88 6.73
CA GLY A 373 -23.61 22.94 5.93
C GLY A 373 -24.15 24.16 6.70
N VAL A 374 -23.85 24.33 7.99
CA VAL A 374 -24.28 25.51 8.78
C VAL A 374 -23.91 26.85 8.11
N HIS A 375 -22.73 26.92 7.48
CA HIS A 375 -22.24 28.11 6.79
C HIS A 375 -23.13 28.51 5.60
N LYS A 376 -23.81 27.55 4.95
CA LYS A 376 -24.77 27.85 3.86
C LYS A 376 -26.06 28.44 4.41
N LYS A 377 -26.58 27.90 5.52
CA LYS A 377 -27.79 28.42 6.18
C LYS A 377 -27.59 29.83 6.74
N VAL A 378 -26.42 30.08 7.34
CA VAL A 378 -26.06 31.42 7.84
C VAL A 378 -25.82 32.39 6.69
N ALA A 379 -25.22 31.93 5.59
CA ALA A 379 -25.03 32.73 4.38
C ALA A 379 -26.34 33.17 3.74
N GLU A 380 -27.32 32.26 3.63
CA GLU A 380 -28.66 32.58 3.16
C GLU A 380 -29.37 33.59 4.07
N ARG A 381 -29.24 33.43 5.39
CA ARG A 381 -29.83 34.35 6.37
C ARG A 381 -29.22 35.75 6.33
N LEU A 382 -27.93 35.86 6.04
CA LEU A 382 -27.18 37.13 5.98
C LEU A 382 -27.10 37.71 4.56
N GLY A 383 -27.61 37.01 3.53
CA GLY A 383 -27.58 37.47 2.13
C GLY A 383 -26.17 37.56 1.53
N VAL A 384 -25.22 36.74 2.00
CA VAL A 384 -23.81 36.80 1.61
C VAL A 384 -23.31 35.46 1.02
N PRO A 385 -22.22 35.44 0.23
CA PRO A 385 -21.64 34.20 -0.27
C PRO A 385 -21.20 33.26 0.85
N SER A 386 -21.48 31.96 0.71
CA SER A 386 -21.14 30.94 1.72
C SER A 386 -19.64 30.85 2.02
N ALA A 387 -18.79 31.20 1.04
CA ALA A 387 -17.35 31.28 1.21
C ALA A 387 -16.91 32.37 2.22
N GLN A 388 -17.62 33.50 2.27
CA GLN A 388 -17.31 34.58 3.22
C GLN A 388 -17.69 34.19 4.65
N VAL A 389 -18.86 33.57 4.83
CA VAL A 389 -19.28 33.03 6.14
C VAL A 389 -18.30 31.96 6.62
N GLN A 390 -17.82 31.09 5.73
CA GLN A 390 -16.82 30.09 6.08
C GLN A 390 -15.48 30.73 6.51
N LYS A 391 -15.06 31.82 5.85
CA LYS A 391 -13.88 32.60 6.27
C LYS A 391 -14.09 33.22 7.66
N ALA A 392 -15.24 33.85 7.92
CA ALA A 392 -15.56 34.43 9.23
C ALA A 392 -15.59 33.37 10.35
N ILE A 393 -16.16 32.19 10.09
CA ILE A 393 -16.15 31.06 11.03
C ILE A 393 -14.71 30.63 11.36
N ARG A 394 -13.82 30.54 10.37
CA ARG A 394 -12.41 30.22 10.61
C ARG A 394 -11.74 31.28 11.49
N THR A 395 -12.01 32.56 11.27
CA THR A 395 -11.50 33.64 12.11
C THR A 395 -11.98 33.51 13.56
N LEU A 396 -13.26 33.18 13.79
CA LEU A 396 -13.80 32.95 15.14
C LEU A 396 -13.19 31.74 15.84
N ILE A 397 -12.86 30.68 15.09
CA ILE A 397 -12.15 29.50 15.62
C ILE A 397 -10.71 29.85 15.97
N LEU A 398 -10.00 30.59 15.11
CA LEU A 398 -8.64 31.04 15.37
C LEU A 398 -8.56 32.00 16.57
N ALA A 399 -9.58 32.84 16.77
CA ALA A 399 -9.72 33.71 17.93
C ALA A 399 -10.06 32.95 19.23
N GLY A 400 -10.31 31.64 19.17
CA GLY A 400 -10.63 30.80 20.33
C GLY A 400 -12.06 30.96 20.85
N ILE A 401 -12.93 31.68 20.13
CA ILE A 401 -14.35 31.87 20.51
C ILE A 401 -15.13 30.56 20.29
N PHE A 402 -14.79 29.82 19.23
CA PHE A 402 -15.39 28.54 18.88
C PHE A 402 -14.31 27.46 18.76
N LYS A 403 -14.65 26.20 19.07
CA LYS A 403 -13.74 25.07 18.91
C LYS A 403 -13.72 24.57 17.47
N HIS A 404 -12.61 23.95 17.06
CA HIS A 404 -12.52 23.34 15.75
C HIS A 404 -13.49 22.15 15.63
N GLN A 405 -14.15 22.03 14.49
CA GLN A 405 -15.20 21.03 14.26
C GLN A 405 -15.05 20.43 12.87
N ILE A 406 -15.17 19.11 12.78
CA ILE A 406 -15.14 18.33 11.54
C ILE A 406 -16.42 17.49 11.50
N ASP A 407 -17.19 17.62 10.42
CA ASP A 407 -18.39 16.81 10.13
C ASP A 407 -19.41 16.68 11.26
N GLY A 408 -19.67 17.76 12.00
CA GLY A 408 -20.66 17.71 13.08
C GLY A 408 -20.08 17.37 14.46
N VAL A 409 -18.77 17.09 14.57
CA VAL A 409 -18.13 16.71 15.85
C VAL A 409 -17.02 17.68 16.23
N VAL A 410 -17.10 18.22 17.46
CA VAL A 410 -16.07 19.12 18.01
C VAL A 410 -14.81 18.32 18.32
N VAL A 411 -13.69 18.72 17.72
CA VAL A 411 -12.38 18.10 17.95
C VAL A 411 -11.72 18.80 19.13
N GLN A 412 -11.21 18.03 20.10
CA GLN A 412 -10.37 18.59 21.15
C GLN A 412 -8.99 18.87 20.57
N ASP A 413 -8.69 20.14 20.26
CA ASP A 413 -7.35 20.54 19.89
C ASP A 413 -6.42 20.37 21.11
N GLY A 414 -5.41 19.50 21.00
CA GLY A 414 -4.33 19.41 21.97
C GLY A 414 -3.56 20.76 22.08
N PRO A 415 -2.78 20.99 23.15
CA PRO A 415 -2.12 22.26 23.37
C PRO A 415 -1.20 22.61 22.18
N ARG A 416 -1.59 23.63 21.42
CA ARG A 416 -0.74 24.19 20.36
C ARG A 416 0.43 24.92 21.03
N SER A 417 1.60 24.29 20.99
CA SER A 417 2.87 24.92 21.31
C SER A 417 3.01 26.23 20.54
N GLY A 418 3.34 27.28 21.28
CA GLY A 418 3.15 28.67 20.88
C GLY A 418 3.89 29.06 19.60
N LEU A 419 3.24 29.95 18.86
CA LEU A 419 3.91 30.86 17.95
C LEU A 419 3.21 32.22 18.07
N HIS A 420 3.60 32.96 19.11
CA HIS A 420 3.46 34.41 19.19
C HIS A 420 4.55 34.96 20.12
N ALA A 421 5.64 35.43 19.51
CA ALA A 421 6.25 36.73 19.72
C ALA A 421 7.04 37.08 18.47
#